data_AF-A0A8T6GRG3-F1
#
_entry.id   AF-A0A8T6GRG3-F1
#
_cell.length_a   1.000
_cell.length_b   1.000
_cell.length_c   1.000
_cell.angle_alpha   90.00
_cell.angle_beta   90.00
_cell.angle_gamma   90.00
#
_symmetry.space_group_name_H-M   'P 1'
#
loop_
_entity.id
_entity.type
_entity.pdbx_description
1 polymer ?
#
loop_
_entity_poly.entity_id
_entity_poly.type
_entity_poly.pdbx_seq_one_letter_code
_entity_poly.pdbx_strand_id
1 'polypeptide(L)'
;MTTGKDRFGWTLTGIAGFISFVAFTAWGGSPTETNLGLFWLQAGLFLLVICAFVLAFWHLLIRPLAPNLRQPQTSPLTFRAREVLALILASGGIATFIGGVWDELWHRRYGIPFGEDLFWRPHLLMYFGFATAIACGFWALIYLNRQLRGNFQQRFRSNTAVGLLILNAAFLLYALPADPLWHWIFGEDITAWSIPHLILLLSFVLTQLLALQLNVSTQPQQQWRGIFGLRLRDSLSLVILAAIQLLWLQIMLIDWDASLAGFPPEALGLYRPEWLLAANLLACVTFTGVLATRLLRCAGAATAAGLLALVIRVGLIQLFDADMLQFVAWLAALLPLFAIDLWAYTCSAIQKREPDWRGTAAAVIVAMTMNALVIRSLYSLGDADNVAYAASIIITGLGMSWFANRVTDTLLLQHKATAEPTSEGQPSKPAVSFGILGVFLVFIFFFIVTATPPV
;
A
#
# COMPACT_ATOMS: atom_id res chain seq x y z
N MET A 1 0.37 -1.34 25.17
CA MET A 1 0.59 0.03 25.68
C MET A 1 1.99 0.45 25.31
N THR A 2 2.14 1.52 24.54
CA THR A 2 3.43 2.02 24.03
C THR A 2 4.29 2.52 25.18
N THR A 3 5.52 2.01 25.29
CA THR A 3 6.52 2.53 26.21
C THR A 3 6.88 3.97 25.85
N GLY A 4 7.53 4.74 26.75
CA GLY A 4 7.98 6.10 26.43
C GLY A 4 8.87 6.17 25.17
N LYS A 5 9.66 5.11 24.91
CA LYS A 5 10.49 4.98 23.70
C LYS A 5 9.67 4.85 22.41
N ASP A 6 8.50 4.23 22.47
CA ASP A 6 7.64 4.06 21.30
C ASP A 6 6.99 5.39 20.89
N ARG A 7 6.69 6.27 21.86
CA ARG A 7 6.11 7.59 21.57
C ARG A 7 7.02 8.46 20.71
N PHE A 8 8.32 8.49 21.03
CA PHE A 8 9.30 9.26 20.27
C PHE A 8 9.39 8.81 18.80
N GLY A 9 9.38 7.51 18.55
CA GLY A 9 9.38 6.96 17.19
C GLY A 9 8.16 7.38 16.38
N TRP A 10 6.96 7.34 16.97
CA TRP A 10 5.75 7.78 16.29
C TRP A 10 5.75 9.28 16.00
N THR A 11 6.27 10.11 16.90
CA THR A 11 6.43 11.55 16.65
C THR A 11 7.35 11.79 15.45
N LEU A 12 8.51 11.13 15.40
CA LEU A 12 9.42 11.25 14.25
C LEU A 12 8.77 10.79 12.95
N THR A 13 7.98 9.72 13.00
CA THR A 13 7.21 9.24 11.83
C THR A 13 6.21 10.28 11.36
N GLY A 14 5.50 10.94 12.28
CA GLY A 14 4.56 12.01 11.95
C GLY A 14 5.25 13.22 11.32
N ILE A 15 6.40 13.63 11.86
CA ILE A 15 7.21 14.72 11.28
C ILE A 15 7.71 14.35 9.89
N ALA A 16 8.26 13.14 9.71
CA ALA A 16 8.71 12.66 8.41
C ALA A 16 7.55 12.61 7.40
N GLY A 17 6.39 12.10 7.79
CA GLY A 17 5.20 12.09 6.95
C GLY A 17 4.74 13.48 6.53
N PHE A 18 4.79 14.46 7.43
CA PHE A 18 4.49 15.86 7.11
C PHE A 18 5.49 16.45 6.11
N ILE A 19 6.79 16.24 6.33
CA ILE A 19 7.84 16.69 5.40
C ILE A 19 7.65 16.05 4.02
N SER A 20 7.38 14.74 3.97
CA SER A 20 7.09 14.03 2.72
C SER A 20 5.85 14.59 2.02
N PHE A 21 4.78 14.90 2.75
CA PHE A 21 3.58 15.51 2.16
C PHE A 21 3.89 16.86 1.52
N VAL A 22 4.63 17.74 2.20
CA VAL A 22 5.03 19.05 1.66
C VAL A 22 5.93 18.87 0.43
N ALA A 23 6.90 17.97 0.50
CA ALA A 23 7.83 17.71 -0.60
C ALA A 23 7.10 17.13 -1.83
N PHE A 24 6.21 16.16 -1.64
CA PHE A 24 5.41 15.61 -2.72
C PHE A 24 4.42 16.62 -3.29
N THR A 25 3.83 17.49 -2.47
CA THR A 25 3.00 18.58 -2.97
C THR A 25 3.80 19.53 -3.87
N ALA A 26 5.04 19.84 -3.48
CA ALA A 26 5.93 20.67 -4.29
C ALA A 26 6.37 19.99 -5.60
N TRP A 27 6.60 18.66 -5.59
CA TRP A 27 7.02 17.89 -6.75
C TRP A 27 5.88 17.34 -7.62
N GLY A 28 4.64 17.39 -7.14
CA GLY A 28 3.44 17.01 -7.91
C GLY A 28 3.09 18.04 -9.00
N GLY A 29 3.73 19.20 -8.97
CA GLY A 29 3.49 20.34 -9.86
C GLY A 29 2.68 21.43 -9.16
N SER A 30 3.09 22.69 -9.34
CA SER A 30 2.28 23.85 -8.96
C SER A 30 1.60 24.43 -10.21
N PRO A 31 0.32 24.81 -10.15
CA PRO A 31 -0.34 25.43 -11.30
C PRO A 31 0.29 26.80 -11.61
N THR A 32 -0.12 27.39 -12.74
CA THR A 32 0.29 28.75 -13.15
C THR A 32 0.07 29.78 -12.03
N GLU A 33 0.82 30.88 -12.06
CA GLU A 33 0.79 31.92 -11.01
C GLU A 33 -0.63 32.40 -10.64
N THR A 34 -1.54 32.42 -11.61
CA THR A 34 -2.95 32.80 -11.45
C THR A 34 -3.73 31.93 -10.45
N ASN A 35 -3.40 30.64 -10.34
CA ASN A 35 -4.11 29.68 -9.48
C ASN A 35 -3.32 29.27 -8.23
N LEU A 36 -2.11 29.81 -8.04
CA LEU A 36 -1.20 29.41 -6.97
C LEU A 36 -1.81 29.61 -5.57
N GLY A 37 -2.53 30.71 -5.35
CA GLY A 37 -3.20 30.97 -4.07
C GLY A 37 -4.30 29.96 -3.75
N LEU A 38 -5.13 29.62 -4.74
CA LEU A 38 -6.20 28.62 -4.60
C LEU A 38 -5.63 27.22 -4.39
N PHE A 39 -4.54 26.89 -5.09
CA PHE A 39 -3.79 25.65 -4.91
C PHE A 39 -3.32 25.45 -3.47
N TRP A 40 -2.63 26.44 -2.90
CA TRP A 40 -2.16 26.33 -1.52
C TRP A 40 -3.29 26.32 -0.50
N LEU A 41 -4.39 27.02 -0.77
CA LEU A 41 -5.60 26.95 0.07
C LEU A 41 -6.15 25.52 0.08
N GLN A 42 -6.29 24.89 -1.08
CA GLN A 42 -6.82 23.52 -1.18
C GLN A 42 -5.85 22.48 -0.61
N ALA A 43 -4.54 22.61 -0.88
CA ALA A 43 -3.51 21.80 -0.24
C ALA A 43 -3.57 21.93 1.30
N GLY A 44 -3.79 23.14 1.82
CA GLY A 44 -4.01 23.39 3.24
C GLY A 44 -5.28 22.71 3.78
N LEU A 45 -6.37 22.71 3.02
CA LEU A 45 -7.60 21.99 3.37
C LEU A 45 -7.39 20.48 3.42
N PHE A 46 -6.68 19.91 2.43
CA PHE A 46 -6.30 18.49 2.43
C PHE A 46 -5.49 18.12 3.66
N LEU A 47 -4.48 18.92 3.97
CA LEU A 47 -3.65 18.73 5.14
C LEU A 47 -4.48 18.81 6.44
N LEU A 48 -5.44 19.74 6.53
CA LEU A 48 -6.35 19.84 7.67
C LEU A 48 -7.17 18.56 7.84
N VAL A 49 -7.70 18.01 6.76
CA VAL A 49 -8.47 16.75 6.80
C VAL A 49 -7.57 15.58 7.20
N ILE A 50 -6.37 15.46 6.63
CA ILE A 50 -5.38 14.44 7.03
C ILE A 50 -5.08 14.57 8.53
N CYS A 51 -4.83 15.78 9.03
CA CYS A 51 -4.61 16.04 10.45
C CYS A 51 -5.81 15.63 11.30
N ALA A 52 -7.04 15.90 10.85
CA ALA A 52 -8.26 15.47 11.56
C ALA A 52 -8.35 13.94 11.65
N PHE A 53 -8.03 13.22 10.58
CA PHE A 53 -7.98 11.75 10.59
C PHE A 53 -6.85 11.20 11.47
N VAL A 54 -5.67 11.82 11.46
CA VAL A 54 -4.56 11.47 12.37
C VAL A 54 -4.96 11.70 13.83
N LEU A 55 -5.65 12.81 14.13
CA LEU A 55 -6.17 13.10 15.47
C LEU A 55 -7.25 12.10 15.88
N ALA A 56 -8.16 11.73 14.97
CA ALA A 56 -9.17 10.71 15.21
C ALA A 56 -8.52 9.34 15.47
N PHE A 57 -7.56 8.93 14.65
CA PHE A 57 -6.76 7.72 14.84
C PHE A 57 -6.07 7.72 16.20
N TRP A 58 -5.36 8.80 16.54
CA TRP A 58 -4.68 8.93 17.83
C TRP A 58 -5.68 8.85 18.99
N HIS A 59 -6.78 9.59 18.93
CA HIS A 59 -7.78 9.63 19.98
C HIS A 59 -8.44 8.26 20.19
N LEU A 60 -8.85 7.61 19.10
CA LEU A 60 -9.63 6.38 19.15
C LEU A 60 -8.77 5.16 19.45
N LEU A 61 -7.54 5.09 18.94
CA LEU A 61 -6.72 3.87 18.99
C LEU A 61 -5.48 3.97 19.89
N ILE A 62 -4.92 5.16 20.10
CA ILE A 62 -3.63 5.32 20.80
C ILE A 62 -3.77 5.95 22.20
N ARG A 63 -4.53 7.04 22.34
CA ARG A 63 -4.62 7.84 23.58
C ARG A 63 -4.91 6.96 24.80
N PRO A 64 -4.20 7.05 25.94
CA PRO A 64 -4.50 6.23 27.12
C PRO A 64 -5.98 6.33 27.53
N LEU A 65 -6.60 5.19 27.85
CA LEU A 65 -7.95 5.19 28.43
C LEU A 65 -7.91 5.84 29.82
N ALA A 66 -9.01 6.49 30.21
CA ALA A 66 -9.13 7.03 31.56
C ALA A 66 -8.95 5.90 32.60
N PRO A 67 -8.32 6.17 33.77
CA PRO A 67 -7.97 5.14 34.75
C PRO A 67 -9.16 4.30 35.25
N ASN A 68 -10.37 4.86 35.21
CA ASN A 68 -11.61 4.22 35.62
C ASN A 68 -12.25 3.34 34.53
N LEU A 69 -11.75 3.36 33.30
CA LEU A 69 -12.28 2.56 32.20
C LEU A 69 -11.59 1.20 32.15
N ARG A 70 -12.41 0.13 32.11
CA ARG A 70 -11.93 -1.23 31.89
C ARG A 70 -11.27 -1.36 30.51
N GLN A 71 -10.30 -2.27 30.41
CA GLN A 71 -9.73 -2.65 29.12
C GLN A 71 -10.84 -3.14 28.18
N PRO A 72 -10.71 -2.90 26.87
CA PRO A 72 -11.65 -3.42 25.88
C PRO A 72 -11.74 -4.94 26.01
N GLN A 73 -12.96 -5.47 26.00
CA GLN A 73 -13.15 -6.91 25.75
C GLN A 73 -12.72 -7.19 24.31
N THR A 74 -12.04 -8.32 24.07
CA THR A 74 -11.65 -8.73 22.72
C THR A 74 -12.91 -8.99 21.88
N SER A 75 -12.90 -8.51 20.64
CA SER A 75 -14.03 -8.65 19.73
C SER A 75 -14.31 -10.13 19.41
N PRO A 76 -15.59 -10.55 19.41
CA PRO A 76 -16.00 -11.91 19.07
C PRO A 76 -16.01 -12.19 17.55
N LEU A 77 -15.23 -11.45 16.76
CA LEU A 77 -15.17 -11.64 15.30
C LEU A 77 -14.66 -13.04 14.99
N THR A 78 -15.54 -13.87 14.44
CA THR A 78 -15.26 -15.26 14.11
C THR A 78 -14.18 -15.36 13.04
N PHE A 79 -13.47 -16.49 13.02
CA PHE A 79 -12.47 -16.81 12.00
C PHE A 79 -12.98 -16.59 10.58
N ARG A 80 -14.17 -17.16 10.28
CA ARG A 80 -14.79 -17.07 8.95
C ARG A 80 -15.10 -15.64 8.55
N ALA A 81 -15.59 -14.81 9.48
CA ALA A 81 -15.88 -13.42 9.18
C ALA A 81 -14.60 -12.64 8.81
N ARG A 82 -13.48 -12.90 9.50
CA ARG A 82 -12.19 -12.27 9.17
C ARG A 82 -11.67 -12.69 7.81
N GLU A 83 -11.76 -13.99 7.50
CA GLU A 83 -11.33 -14.51 6.20
C GLU A 83 -12.18 -13.93 5.05
N VAL A 84 -13.50 -13.89 5.20
CA VAL A 84 -14.40 -13.29 4.22
C VAL A 84 -14.11 -11.80 4.04
N LEU A 85 -13.92 -11.05 5.12
CA LEU A 85 -13.55 -9.63 5.03
C LEU A 85 -12.19 -9.44 4.36
N ALA A 86 -11.19 -10.26 4.69
CA ALA A 86 -9.89 -10.21 4.04
C ALA A 86 -10.00 -10.44 2.53
N LEU A 87 -10.77 -11.44 2.12
CA LEU A 87 -10.99 -11.77 0.72
C LEU A 87 -11.74 -10.66 -0.03
N ILE A 88 -12.80 -10.10 0.56
CA ILE A 88 -13.56 -9.00 -0.02
C ILE A 88 -12.67 -7.76 -0.20
N LEU A 89 -11.93 -7.36 0.83
CA LEU A 89 -11.03 -6.21 0.76
C LEU A 89 -9.87 -6.42 -0.22
N ALA A 90 -9.30 -7.63 -0.26
CA ALA A 90 -8.25 -7.98 -1.22
C ALA A 90 -8.76 -7.87 -2.66
N SER A 91 -9.94 -8.44 -2.95
CA SER A 91 -10.59 -8.34 -4.26
C SER A 91 -10.88 -6.89 -4.64
N GLY A 92 -11.43 -6.10 -3.70
CA GLY A 92 -11.67 -4.67 -3.92
C GLY A 92 -10.40 -3.91 -4.29
N GLY A 93 -9.31 -4.10 -3.54
CA GLY A 93 -8.07 -3.41 -3.86
C GLY A 93 -7.35 -3.95 -5.11
N ILE A 94 -7.54 -5.22 -5.50
CA ILE A 94 -7.09 -5.74 -6.80
C ILE A 94 -7.85 -5.05 -7.94
N ALA A 95 -9.18 -4.89 -7.79
CA ALA A 95 -10.01 -4.17 -8.76
C ALA A 95 -9.54 -2.73 -8.92
N THR A 96 -9.31 -2.03 -7.80
CA THR A 96 -8.78 -0.66 -7.81
C THR A 96 -7.43 -0.57 -8.53
N PHE A 97 -6.50 -1.48 -8.26
CA PHE A 97 -5.19 -1.46 -8.92
C PHE A 97 -5.29 -1.71 -10.43
N ILE A 98 -5.99 -2.78 -10.84
CA ILE A 98 -6.16 -3.10 -12.26
C ILE A 98 -6.91 -1.98 -12.98
N GLY A 99 -7.96 -1.45 -12.35
CA GLY A 99 -8.71 -0.30 -12.83
C GLY A 99 -7.84 0.93 -13.01
N GLY A 100 -6.96 1.26 -12.06
CA GLY A 100 -6.07 2.41 -12.16
C GLY A 100 -5.02 2.29 -13.28
N VAL A 101 -4.44 1.10 -13.48
CA VAL A 101 -3.55 0.86 -14.64
C VAL A 101 -4.31 1.01 -15.95
N TRP A 102 -5.51 0.47 -16.00
CA TRP A 102 -6.37 0.54 -17.17
C TRP A 102 -6.82 1.97 -17.48
N ASP A 103 -7.12 2.74 -16.44
CA ASP A 103 -7.57 4.13 -16.51
C ASP A 103 -6.50 5.02 -17.13
N GLU A 104 -5.29 4.93 -16.59
CA GLU A 104 -4.14 5.65 -17.13
C GLU A 104 -3.95 5.37 -18.63
N LEU A 105 -4.00 4.10 -19.02
CA LEU A 105 -3.87 3.70 -20.42
C LEU A 105 -4.95 4.30 -21.31
N TRP A 106 -6.17 4.36 -20.81
CA TRP A 106 -7.29 4.97 -21.54
C TRP A 106 -7.10 6.47 -21.71
N HIS A 107 -6.67 7.19 -20.67
CA HIS A 107 -6.36 8.62 -20.78
C HIS A 107 -5.30 8.90 -21.83
N ARG A 108 -4.21 8.13 -21.84
CA ARG A 108 -3.13 8.28 -22.84
C ARG A 108 -3.57 7.91 -24.26
N ARG A 109 -4.47 6.91 -24.41
CA ARG A 109 -4.89 6.41 -25.73
C ARG A 109 -5.97 7.26 -26.37
N TYR A 110 -6.95 7.72 -25.60
CA TYR A 110 -8.16 8.37 -26.13
C TYR A 110 -8.18 9.88 -25.94
N GLY A 111 -7.36 10.44 -25.04
CA GLY A 111 -7.20 11.89 -24.87
C GLY A 111 -8.53 12.59 -24.57
N ILE A 112 -8.98 12.54 -23.32
CA ILE A 112 -10.22 13.19 -22.88
C ILE A 112 -9.94 13.89 -21.54
N PRO A 113 -10.41 15.14 -21.37
CA PRO A 113 -10.21 15.87 -20.13
C PRO A 113 -10.92 15.18 -18.96
N PHE A 114 -10.20 15.07 -17.85
CA PHE A 114 -10.70 14.57 -16.56
C PHE A 114 -12.06 15.20 -16.21
N GLY A 115 -13.02 14.38 -15.81
CA GLY A 115 -14.38 14.81 -15.42
C GLY A 115 -15.50 14.35 -16.37
N GLU A 116 -15.21 14.09 -17.65
CA GLU A 116 -16.15 13.45 -18.59
C GLU A 116 -16.03 11.91 -18.60
N ASP A 117 -15.03 11.40 -17.89
CA ASP A 117 -14.61 10.01 -17.76
C ASP A 117 -15.30 9.22 -16.64
N LEU A 118 -16.19 9.85 -15.86
CA LEU A 118 -16.84 9.27 -14.68
C LEU A 118 -17.43 7.87 -14.89
N PHE A 119 -17.95 7.58 -16.08
CA PHE A 119 -18.56 6.28 -16.42
C PHE A 119 -17.69 5.39 -17.30
N TRP A 120 -16.41 5.73 -17.46
CA TRP A 120 -15.46 4.88 -18.15
C TRP A 120 -15.31 3.54 -17.46
N ARG A 121 -15.05 2.52 -18.26
CA ARG A 121 -14.96 1.13 -17.76
C ARG A 121 -13.85 0.97 -16.70
N PRO A 122 -12.64 1.55 -16.84
CA PRO A 122 -11.65 1.57 -15.78
C PRO A 122 -12.17 2.15 -14.46
N HIS A 123 -12.86 3.31 -14.50
CA HIS A 123 -13.44 3.95 -13.32
C HIS A 123 -14.47 3.08 -12.64
N LEU A 124 -15.37 2.43 -13.40
CA LEU A 124 -16.35 1.51 -12.82
C LEU A 124 -15.68 0.35 -12.05
N LEU A 125 -14.56 -0.15 -12.56
CA LEU A 125 -13.78 -1.18 -11.86
C LEU A 125 -13.11 -0.63 -10.60
N MET A 126 -12.59 0.60 -10.64
CA MET A 126 -12.05 1.29 -9.46
C MET A 126 -13.13 1.55 -8.42
N TYR A 127 -14.30 2.04 -8.84
CA TYR A 127 -15.45 2.35 -7.99
C TYR A 127 -15.98 1.10 -7.30
N PHE A 128 -15.95 -0.06 -7.96
CA PHE A 128 -16.25 -1.33 -7.30
C PHE A 128 -15.30 -1.56 -6.12
N GLY A 129 -14.00 -1.35 -6.32
CA GLY A 129 -13.01 -1.46 -5.24
C GLY A 129 -13.26 -0.47 -4.10
N PHE A 130 -13.59 0.78 -4.44
CA PHE A 130 -13.88 1.84 -3.46
C PHE A 130 -15.12 1.54 -2.65
N ALA A 131 -16.21 1.21 -3.34
CA ALA A 131 -17.49 0.85 -2.74
C ALA A 131 -17.33 -0.37 -1.84
N THR A 132 -16.48 -1.33 -2.21
CA THR A 132 -16.18 -2.50 -1.38
C THR A 132 -15.54 -2.09 -0.05
N ALA A 133 -14.48 -1.27 -0.07
CA ALA A 133 -13.83 -0.80 1.16
C ALA A 133 -14.80 0.02 2.05
N ILE A 134 -15.59 0.90 1.43
CA ILE A 134 -16.59 1.73 2.11
C ILE A 134 -17.69 0.87 2.75
N ALA A 135 -18.23 -0.08 2.00
CA ALA A 135 -19.27 -1.00 2.49
C ALA A 135 -18.76 -1.85 3.66
N CYS A 136 -17.53 -2.36 3.58
CA CYS A 136 -16.88 -3.06 4.69
C CYS A 136 -16.70 -2.15 5.92
N GLY A 137 -16.37 -0.87 5.72
CA GLY A 137 -16.31 0.13 6.79
C GLY A 137 -17.66 0.41 7.45
N PHE A 138 -18.73 0.57 6.67
CA PHE A 138 -20.09 0.72 7.19
C PHE A 138 -20.54 -0.52 7.95
N TRP A 139 -20.30 -1.71 7.40
CA TRP A 139 -20.56 -2.96 8.09
C TRP A 139 -19.79 -3.03 9.42
N ALA A 140 -18.51 -2.66 9.42
CA ALA A 140 -17.67 -2.63 10.61
C ALA A 140 -18.22 -1.67 11.67
N LEU A 141 -18.72 -0.49 11.28
CA LEU A 141 -19.36 0.47 12.18
C LEU A 141 -20.66 -0.08 12.77
N ILE A 142 -21.50 -0.72 11.95
CA ILE A 142 -22.75 -1.36 12.41
C ILE A 142 -22.43 -2.49 13.38
N TYR A 143 -21.47 -3.36 13.04
CA TYR A 143 -20.99 -4.43 13.91
C TYR A 143 -20.51 -3.87 15.25
N LEU A 144 -19.66 -2.84 15.20
CA LEU A 144 -19.10 -2.19 16.38
C LEU A 144 -20.19 -1.62 17.29
N ASN A 145 -21.22 -1.00 16.71
CA ASN A 145 -22.29 -0.38 17.49
C ASN A 145 -23.29 -1.39 18.06
N ARG A 146 -23.52 -2.52 17.39
CA ARG A 146 -24.52 -3.52 17.81
C ARG A 146 -23.95 -4.59 18.73
N GLN A 147 -22.71 -5.01 18.51
CA GLN A 147 -22.12 -6.19 19.16
C GLN A 147 -21.18 -5.85 20.32
N LEU A 148 -20.63 -4.64 20.35
CA LEU A 148 -19.63 -4.25 21.35
C LEU A 148 -20.19 -3.27 22.37
N ARG A 149 -19.76 -3.43 23.62
CA ARG A 149 -20.16 -2.59 24.75
C ARG A 149 -19.05 -1.62 25.13
N GLY A 150 -19.38 -0.61 25.94
CA GLY A 150 -18.46 0.44 26.38
C GLY A 150 -18.56 1.69 25.51
N ASN A 151 -17.63 2.63 25.74
CA ASN A 151 -17.56 3.88 24.97
C ASN A 151 -16.90 3.67 23.60
N PHE A 152 -16.90 4.71 22.76
CA PHE A 152 -16.41 4.62 21.39
C PHE A 152 -14.92 4.23 21.30
N GLN A 153 -14.07 4.77 22.17
CA GLN A 153 -12.64 4.39 22.24
C GLN A 153 -12.45 2.91 22.58
N GLN A 154 -13.19 2.39 23.56
CA GLN A 154 -13.12 0.99 23.96
C GLN A 154 -13.55 0.08 22.80
N ARG A 155 -14.64 0.43 22.11
CA ARG A 155 -15.14 -0.36 20.98
C ARG A 155 -14.15 -0.38 19.81
N PHE A 156 -13.55 0.75 19.44
CA PHE A 156 -12.52 0.80 18.39
C PHE A 156 -11.28 -0.03 18.73
N ARG A 157 -10.93 -0.15 20.02
CA ARG A 157 -9.77 -0.91 20.48
C ARG A 157 -10.03 -2.39 20.73
N SER A 158 -11.29 -2.80 20.87
CA SER A 158 -11.66 -4.21 20.99
C SER A 158 -11.23 -5.03 19.76
N ASN A 159 -11.16 -4.36 18.60
CA ASN A 159 -10.61 -4.90 17.37
C ASN A 159 -10.05 -3.75 16.53
N THR A 160 -8.75 -3.52 16.64
CA THR A 160 -8.09 -2.41 15.95
C THR A 160 -8.20 -2.48 14.44
N ALA A 161 -8.25 -3.67 13.82
CA ALA A 161 -8.44 -3.81 12.38
C ALA A 161 -9.82 -3.26 11.95
N VAL A 162 -10.86 -3.60 12.70
CA VAL A 162 -12.23 -3.09 12.47
C VAL A 162 -12.28 -1.58 12.69
N GLY A 163 -11.68 -1.07 13.77
CA GLY A 163 -11.62 0.37 14.04
C GLY A 163 -10.90 1.14 12.92
N LEU A 164 -9.76 0.61 12.44
CA LEU A 164 -9.01 1.17 11.32
C LEU A 164 -9.79 1.09 10.00
N LEU A 165 -10.53 0.01 9.75
CA LEU A 165 -11.37 -0.13 8.57
C LEU A 165 -12.45 0.95 8.52
N ILE A 166 -13.07 1.29 9.66
CA ILE A 166 -14.03 2.40 9.74
C ILE A 166 -13.35 3.73 9.42
N LEU A 167 -12.18 4.01 10.00
CA LEU A 167 -11.44 5.24 9.75
C LEU A 167 -11.01 5.37 8.29
N ASN A 168 -10.51 4.28 7.70
CA ASN A 168 -10.08 4.27 6.31
C ASN A 168 -11.26 4.43 5.34
N ALA A 169 -12.42 3.80 5.62
CA ALA A 169 -13.62 3.99 4.82
C ALA A 169 -14.14 5.44 4.88
N ALA A 170 -14.12 6.06 6.06
CA ALA A 170 -14.46 7.47 6.21
C ALA A 170 -13.47 8.39 5.48
N PHE A 171 -12.18 8.05 5.50
CA PHE A 171 -11.14 8.76 4.76
C PHE A 171 -11.34 8.63 3.25
N LEU A 172 -11.68 7.43 2.78
CA LEU A 172 -11.95 7.19 1.37
C LEU A 172 -13.19 7.93 0.88
N LEU A 173 -14.27 8.00 1.67
CA LEU A 173 -15.46 8.81 1.35
C LEU A 173 -15.13 10.29 1.11
N TYR A 174 -14.09 10.82 1.78
CA TYR A 174 -13.57 12.15 1.53
C TYR A 174 -12.65 12.21 0.31
N ALA A 175 -11.75 11.22 0.17
CA ALA A 175 -10.75 11.18 -0.89
C ALA A 175 -11.34 11.00 -2.29
N LEU A 176 -12.48 10.30 -2.42
CA LEU A 176 -13.12 10.07 -3.71
C LEU A 176 -13.58 11.34 -4.44
N PRO A 177 -14.40 12.23 -3.82
CA PRO A 177 -14.81 13.46 -4.50
C PRO A 177 -13.66 14.48 -4.62
N ALA A 178 -12.59 14.33 -3.85
CA ALA A 178 -11.47 15.25 -3.85
C ALA A 178 -10.72 15.30 -5.18
N ASP A 179 -10.63 14.18 -5.88
CA ASP A 179 -9.90 14.04 -7.12
C ASP A 179 -10.62 14.70 -8.31
N PRO A 180 -11.91 14.40 -8.61
CA PRO A 180 -12.67 15.16 -9.61
C PRO A 180 -12.78 16.65 -9.29
N LEU A 181 -12.89 17.02 -8.01
CA LEU A 181 -12.92 18.41 -7.59
C LEU A 181 -11.59 19.12 -7.87
N TRP A 182 -10.47 18.44 -7.64
CA TRP A 182 -9.14 18.95 -7.97
C TRP A 182 -9.01 19.22 -9.46
N HIS A 183 -9.39 18.26 -10.29
CA HIS A 183 -9.36 18.41 -11.74
C HIS A 183 -10.29 19.50 -12.25
N TRP A 184 -11.48 19.64 -11.65
CA TRP A 184 -12.40 20.71 -12.02
C TRP A 184 -11.84 22.12 -11.71
N ILE A 185 -11.02 22.24 -10.66
CA ILE A 185 -10.45 23.53 -10.24
C ILE A 185 -9.14 23.85 -10.97
N PHE A 186 -8.23 22.88 -11.09
CA PHE A 186 -6.87 23.10 -11.59
C PHE A 186 -6.62 22.57 -13.00
N GLY A 187 -7.54 21.77 -13.54
CA GLY A 187 -7.39 21.11 -14.83
C GLY A 187 -6.76 19.72 -14.73
N GLU A 188 -6.23 19.25 -15.85
CA GLU A 188 -5.54 17.96 -15.91
C GLU A 188 -4.34 17.94 -14.96
N ASP A 189 -4.09 16.78 -14.35
CA ASP A 189 -2.93 16.64 -13.50
C ASP A 189 -1.65 16.78 -14.30
N ILE A 190 -0.73 17.59 -13.78
CA ILE A 190 0.61 17.73 -14.34
C ILE A 190 1.38 16.40 -14.18
N THR A 191 1.13 15.67 -13.09
CA THR A 191 1.76 14.36 -12.80
C THR A 191 0.85 13.46 -11.96
N ALA A 192 1.15 12.16 -11.92
CA ALA A 192 0.45 11.20 -11.05
C ALA A 192 0.65 11.43 -9.53
N TRP A 193 1.39 12.47 -9.14
CA TRP A 193 1.70 12.82 -7.74
C TRP A 193 0.88 13.98 -7.20
N SER A 194 -0.24 14.31 -7.86
CA SER A 194 -1.20 15.23 -7.30
C SER A 194 -1.64 14.77 -5.90
N ILE A 195 -1.99 15.74 -5.06
CA ILE A 195 -2.37 15.47 -3.66
C ILE A 195 -3.50 14.43 -3.57
N PRO A 196 -4.57 14.50 -4.39
CA PRO A 196 -5.63 13.49 -4.37
C PRO A 196 -5.11 12.07 -4.67
N HIS A 197 -4.27 11.89 -5.68
CA HIS A 197 -3.68 10.59 -6.02
C HIS A 197 -2.86 9.99 -4.87
N LEU A 198 -2.06 10.81 -4.18
CA LEU A 198 -1.26 10.35 -3.04
C LEU A 198 -2.14 9.95 -1.84
N ILE A 199 -3.22 10.68 -1.61
CA ILE A 199 -4.21 10.38 -0.58
C ILE A 199 -4.95 9.08 -0.89
N LEU A 200 -5.37 8.90 -2.14
CA LEU A 200 -6.02 7.67 -2.63
C LEU A 200 -5.08 6.48 -2.51
N LEU A 201 -3.83 6.61 -2.95
CA LEU A 201 -2.78 5.60 -2.79
C LEU A 201 -2.64 5.19 -1.33
N LEU A 202 -2.54 6.13 -0.40
CA LEU A 202 -2.45 5.84 1.03
C LEU A 202 -3.66 5.03 1.51
N SER A 203 -4.87 5.43 1.14
CA SER A 203 -6.10 4.72 1.54
C SER A 203 -6.16 3.29 0.98
N PHE A 204 -5.69 3.07 -0.25
CA PHE A 204 -5.66 1.74 -0.86
C PHE A 204 -4.59 0.85 -0.24
N VAL A 205 -3.40 1.38 0.04
CA VAL A 205 -2.38 0.64 0.78
C VAL A 205 -2.91 0.27 2.17
N LEU A 206 -3.58 1.17 2.88
CA LEU A 206 -4.22 0.87 4.16
C LEU A 206 -5.31 -0.21 4.04
N THR A 207 -6.14 -0.16 3.00
CA THR A 207 -7.15 -1.19 2.71
C THR A 207 -6.53 -2.56 2.55
N GLN A 208 -5.45 -2.65 1.77
CA GLN A 208 -4.73 -3.90 1.54
C GLN A 208 -3.98 -4.38 2.79
N LEU A 209 -3.41 -3.48 3.59
CA LEU A 209 -2.81 -3.83 4.88
C LEU A 209 -3.85 -4.38 5.87
N LEU A 210 -5.08 -3.86 5.85
CA LEU A 210 -6.18 -4.39 6.66
C LEU A 210 -6.63 -5.78 6.17
N ALA A 211 -6.71 -5.98 4.85
CA ALA A 211 -6.96 -7.29 4.25
C ALA A 211 -5.88 -8.30 4.68
N LEU A 212 -4.61 -7.91 4.58
CA LEU A 212 -3.45 -8.71 4.99
C LEU A 212 -3.50 -9.04 6.48
N GLN A 213 -3.80 -8.06 7.32
CA GLN A 213 -3.92 -8.26 8.76
C GLN A 213 -5.03 -9.26 9.09
N LEU A 214 -6.20 -9.11 8.50
CA LEU A 214 -7.33 -10.02 8.73
C LEU A 214 -6.97 -11.44 8.29
N ASN A 215 -6.34 -11.61 7.12
CA ASN A 215 -5.88 -12.91 6.62
C ASN A 215 -4.80 -13.54 7.50
N VAL A 216 -3.79 -12.78 7.94
CA VAL A 216 -2.74 -13.30 8.82
C VAL A 216 -3.30 -13.64 10.19
N SER A 217 -4.32 -12.89 10.66
CA SER A 217 -4.95 -13.16 11.95
C SER A 217 -5.67 -14.52 12.01
N THR A 218 -6.02 -15.10 10.85
CA THR A 218 -6.64 -16.42 10.72
C THR A 218 -5.62 -17.53 10.47
N GLN A 219 -4.32 -17.25 10.51
CA GLN A 219 -3.30 -18.27 10.34
C GLN A 219 -2.76 -18.72 11.70
N PRO A 220 -2.46 -20.01 11.93
CA PRO A 220 -1.79 -20.40 13.16
C PRO A 220 -0.39 -19.79 13.22
N GLN A 221 0.13 -19.53 14.43
CA GLN A 221 1.49 -19.04 14.59
C GLN A 221 2.48 -20.00 13.93
N GLN A 222 3.36 -19.47 13.08
CA GLN A 222 4.34 -20.24 12.33
C GLN A 222 5.71 -20.20 12.99
N GLN A 223 6.50 -21.25 12.77
CA GLN A 223 7.95 -21.18 12.91
C GLN A 223 8.57 -20.59 11.63
N TRP A 224 9.81 -20.14 11.73
CA TRP A 224 10.54 -19.69 10.53
C TRP A 224 10.75 -20.84 9.56
N ARG A 225 10.53 -20.57 8.26
CA ARG A 225 10.63 -21.52 7.14
C ARG A 225 11.48 -20.93 6.02
N GLY A 226 12.01 -21.78 5.15
CA GLY A 226 12.53 -21.38 3.83
C GLY A 226 11.42 -21.34 2.78
N ILE A 227 11.75 -20.93 1.55
CA ILE A 227 10.79 -20.68 0.45
C ILE A 227 9.95 -21.91 0.09
N PHE A 228 10.55 -23.10 0.12
CA PHE A 228 9.85 -24.36 -0.11
C PHE A 228 8.84 -24.71 0.99
N GLY A 229 8.85 -23.95 2.09
CA GLY A 229 7.87 -24.03 3.16
C GLY A 229 6.64 -23.17 2.94
N LEU A 230 6.55 -22.35 1.87
CA LEU A 230 5.34 -21.60 1.53
C LEU A 230 4.16 -22.54 1.34
N ARG A 231 3.03 -22.22 1.97
CA ARG A 231 1.81 -23.03 1.94
C ARG A 231 0.75 -22.36 1.08
N LEU A 232 -0.22 -23.14 0.63
CA LEU A 232 -1.36 -22.63 -0.12
C LEU A 232 -2.07 -21.48 0.62
N ARG A 233 -2.20 -21.53 1.95
CA ARG A 233 -2.80 -20.44 2.74
C ARG A 233 -2.00 -19.13 2.79
N ASP A 234 -0.71 -19.17 2.44
CA ASP A 234 0.16 -17.99 2.44
C ASP A 234 -0.07 -17.15 1.17
N SER A 235 -0.75 -17.71 0.16
CA SER A 235 -0.97 -17.10 -1.15
C SER A 235 -1.75 -15.80 -1.14
N LEU A 236 -2.85 -15.70 -0.38
CA LEU A 236 -3.69 -14.50 -0.37
C LEU A 236 -2.87 -13.33 0.17
N SER A 237 -2.05 -13.58 1.20
CA SER A 237 -1.10 -12.59 1.69
C SER A 237 -0.08 -12.19 0.62
N LEU A 238 0.47 -13.15 -0.13
CA LEU A 238 1.40 -12.86 -1.23
C LEU A 238 0.74 -12.03 -2.35
N VAL A 239 -0.50 -12.36 -2.73
CA VAL A 239 -1.28 -11.61 -3.72
C VAL A 239 -1.54 -10.18 -3.23
N ILE A 240 -1.94 -10.02 -1.97
CA ILE A 240 -2.16 -8.69 -1.36
C ILE A 240 -0.87 -7.87 -1.34
N LEU A 241 0.26 -8.47 -0.95
CA LEU A 241 1.56 -7.81 -0.92
C LEU A 241 2.05 -7.43 -2.32
N ALA A 242 1.85 -8.31 -3.31
CA ALA A 242 2.12 -8.01 -4.71
C ALA A 242 1.24 -6.85 -5.21
N ALA A 243 -0.06 -6.82 -4.85
CA ALA A 243 -0.96 -5.73 -5.21
C ALA A 243 -0.54 -4.39 -4.57
N ILE A 244 -0.08 -4.37 -3.31
CA ILE A 244 0.49 -3.18 -2.68
C ILE A 244 1.72 -2.69 -3.46
N GLN A 245 2.63 -3.60 -3.81
CA GLN A 245 3.83 -3.25 -4.55
C GLN A 245 3.51 -2.70 -5.94
N LEU A 246 2.59 -3.36 -6.65
CA LEU A 246 2.12 -2.93 -7.96
C LEU A 246 1.50 -1.53 -7.91
N LEU A 247 0.59 -1.28 -6.98
CA LEU A 247 -0.07 0.02 -6.83
C LEU A 247 0.92 1.14 -6.47
N TRP A 248 1.80 0.88 -5.49
CA TRP A 248 2.78 1.88 -5.06
C TRP A 248 3.76 2.20 -6.18
N LEU A 249 4.40 1.19 -6.78
CA LEU A 249 5.37 1.41 -7.86
C LEU A 249 4.72 2.04 -9.08
N GLN A 250 3.46 1.70 -9.41
CA GLN A 250 2.72 2.35 -10.49
C GLN A 250 2.67 3.85 -10.24
N ILE A 251 1.97 4.31 -9.20
CA ILE A 251 1.77 5.75 -8.95
C ILE A 251 3.10 6.48 -8.77
N MET A 252 4.05 5.88 -8.04
CA MET A 252 5.28 6.58 -7.72
C MET A 252 6.27 6.65 -8.87
N LEU A 253 6.26 5.72 -9.81
CA LEU A 253 7.29 5.64 -10.84
C LEU A 253 6.79 5.90 -12.25
N ILE A 254 5.49 6.13 -12.43
CA ILE A 254 4.89 6.21 -13.75
C ILE A 254 5.45 7.33 -14.63
N ASP A 255 5.86 8.45 -14.05
CA ASP A 255 6.42 9.55 -14.82
C ASP A 255 7.81 9.20 -15.38
N TRP A 256 8.59 8.37 -14.68
CA TRP A 256 9.85 7.83 -15.20
C TRP A 256 9.61 6.74 -16.25
N ASP A 257 8.56 5.93 -16.10
CA ASP A 257 8.20 4.94 -17.13
C ASP A 257 7.67 5.64 -18.40
N ALA A 258 6.97 6.76 -18.25
CA ALA A 258 6.49 7.58 -19.35
C ALA A 258 7.63 8.21 -20.16
N SER A 259 8.68 8.70 -19.49
CA SER A 259 9.83 9.27 -20.19
C SER A 259 10.56 8.21 -21.03
N LEU A 260 10.65 6.97 -20.55
CA LEU A 260 11.18 5.84 -21.32
C LEU A 260 10.34 5.49 -22.56
N ALA A 261 9.03 5.72 -22.50
CA ALA A 261 8.12 5.53 -23.62
C ALA A 261 8.15 6.68 -24.65
N GLY A 262 9.04 7.67 -24.49
CA GLY A 262 9.24 8.77 -25.44
C GLY A 262 8.27 9.94 -25.28
N PHE A 263 7.57 10.05 -24.14
CA PHE A 263 6.75 11.23 -23.85
C PHE A 263 7.64 12.45 -23.62
N PRO A 264 7.29 13.63 -24.18
CA PRO A 264 8.12 14.82 -24.09
C PRO A 264 8.37 15.21 -22.62
N PRO A 265 9.64 15.44 -22.21
CA PRO A 265 9.99 15.77 -20.82
C PRO A 265 9.26 17.01 -20.27
N GLU A 266 8.96 17.95 -21.17
CA GLU A 266 8.24 19.19 -20.85
C GLU A 266 6.79 18.95 -20.40
N ALA A 267 6.17 17.84 -20.84
CA ALA A 267 4.82 17.45 -20.46
C ALA A 267 4.73 16.74 -19.10
N LEU A 268 5.86 16.27 -18.55
CA LEU A 268 5.90 15.50 -17.29
C LEU A 268 6.19 16.36 -16.05
N GLY A 269 6.09 17.69 -16.17
CA GLY A 269 6.07 18.63 -15.06
C GLY A 269 7.28 18.57 -14.13
N LEU A 270 8.36 19.27 -14.51
CA LEU A 270 9.58 19.52 -13.72
C LEU A 270 10.42 18.27 -13.44
N TYR A 271 11.69 18.30 -13.88
CA TYR A 271 12.71 17.30 -13.58
C TYR A 271 12.73 16.96 -12.08
N ARG A 272 12.13 15.83 -11.71
CA ARG A 272 12.27 15.31 -10.35
C ARG A 272 13.73 14.94 -10.12
N PRO A 273 14.26 15.16 -8.90
CA PRO A 273 15.60 14.70 -8.61
C PRO A 273 15.71 13.19 -8.83
N GLU A 274 16.72 12.75 -9.56
CA GLU A 274 16.88 11.33 -9.94
C GLU A 274 17.03 10.39 -8.73
N TRP A 275 17.52 10.91 -7.60
CA TRP A 275 17.61 10.17 -6.34
C TRP A 275 16.23 9.74 -5.79
N LEU A 276 15.15 10.41 -6.22
CA LEU A 276 13.80 10.13 -5.75
C LEU A 276 13.22 8.85 -6.36
N LEU A 277 13.64 8.48 -7.56
CA LEU A 277 13.36 7.17 -8.16
C LEU A 277 13.88 6.05 -7.26
N ALA A 278 15.15 6.15 -6.86
CA ALA A 278 15.78 5.17 -5.99
C ALA A 278 15.13 5.13 -4.60
N ALA A 279 14.81 6.29 -4.04
CA ALA A 279 14.13 6.38 -2.76
C ALA A 279 12.75 5.70 -2.81
N ASN A 280 11.90 6.01 -3.80
CA ASN A 280 10.56 5.42 -3.90
C ASN A 280 10.61 3.91 -4.14
N LEU A 281 11.48 3.45 -5.04
CA LEU A 281 11.68 2.03 -5.29
C LEU A 281 12.13 1.32 -4.00
N LEU A 282 13.17 1.83 -3.34
CA LEU A 282 13.70 1.25 -2.11
C LEU A 282 12.68 1.27 -0.97
N ALA A 283 11.87 2.32 -0.85
CA ALA A 283 10.85 2.44 0.16
C ALA A 283 9.78 1.36 0.02
N CYS A 284 9.24 1.20 -1.20
CA CYS A 284 8.22 0.21 -1.49
C CYS A 284 8.73 -1.21 -1.26
N VAL A 285 9.91 -1.57 -1.80
CA VAL A 285 10.45 -2.94 -1.70
C VAL A 285 10.86 -3.30 -0.28
N THR A 286 11.43 -2.34 0.47
CA THR A 286 11.78 -2.57 1.87
C THR A 286 10.52 -2.77 2.70
N PHE A 287 9.50 -1.93 2.49
CA PHE A 287 8.24 -2.04 3.21
C PHE A 287 7.55 -3.38 2.96
N THR A 288 7.24 -3.67 1.70
CA THR A 288 6.54 -4.90 1.31
C THR A 288 7.35 -6.15 1.60
N GLY A 289 8.67 -6.14 1.37
CA GLY A 289 9.56 -7.25 1.65
C GLY A 289 9.65 -7.61 3.13
N VAL A 290 9.81 -6.62 4.02
CA VAL A 290 9.80 -6.87 5.48
C VAL A 290 8.46 -7.44 5.93
N LEU A 291 7.35 -6.87 5.48
CA LEU A 291 6.01 -7.40 5.81
C LEU A 291 5.86 -8.85 5.34
N ALA A 292 6.22 -9.15 4.08
CA ALA A 292 6.13 -10.49 3.51
C ALA A 292 6.90 -11.52 4.35
N THR A 293 8.20 -11.27 4.55
CA THR A 293 9.10 -12.22 5.22
C THR A 293 8.73 -12.40 6.69
N ARG A 294 8.39 -11.33 7.41
CA ARG A 294 8.11 -11.40 8.85
C ARG A 294 6.68 -11.87 9.17
N LEU A 295 5.65 -11.46 8.43
CA LEU A 295 4.28 -11.90 8.69
C LEU A 295 4.10 -13.39 8.34
N LEU A 296 4.71 -13.85 7.24
CA LEU A 296 4.64 -15.25 6.83
C LEU A 296 5.69 -16.14 7.49
N ARG A 297 6.64 -15.52 8.22
CA ARG A 297 7.82 -16.16 8.82
C ARG A 297 8.52 -17.11 7.83
N CYS A 298 8.76 -16.61 6.64
CA CYS A 298 9.26 -17.40 5.52
C CYS A 298 10.34 -16.63 4.76
N ALA A 299 11.58 -17.10 4.82
CA ALA A 299 12.65 -16.60 3.98
C ALA A 299 12.38 -17.05 2.53
N GLY A 300 12.17 -16.10 1.63
CA GLY A 300 11.75 -16.28 0.24
C GLY A 300 10.40 -15.62 -0.06
N ALA A 301 9.66 -15.18 0.96
CA ALA A 301 8.34 -14.57 0.77
C ALA A 301 8.43 -13.18 0.13
N ALA A 302 9.47 -12.38 0.43
CA ALA A 302 9.65 -11.07 -0.18
C ALA A 302 9.90 -11.21 -1.69
N THR A 303 10.81 -12.10 -2.07
CA THR A 303 11.15 -12.41 -3.46
C THR A 303 9.94 -13.00 -4.20
N ALA A 304 9.20 -13.92 -3.57
CA ALA A 304 7.99 -14.49 -4.15
C ALA A 304 6.90 -13.44 -4.42
N ALA A 305 6.67 -12.51 -3.49
CA ALA A 305 5.74 -11.40 -3.69
C ALA A 305 6.19 -10.48 -4.83
N GLY A 306 7.49 -10.15 -4.91
CA GLY A 306 8.06 -9.35 -5.99
C GLY A 306 7.98 -10.00 -7.36
N LEU A 307 8.27 -11.30 -7.46
CA LEU A 307 8.11 -12.07 -8.69
C LEU A 307 6.65 -12.13 -9.13
N LEU A 308 5.72 -12.33 -8.19
CA LEU A 308 4.29 -12.31 -8.47
C LEU A 308 3.86 -10.94 -9.00
N ALA A 309 4.31 -9.84 -8.37
CA ALA A 309 4.06 -8.48 -8.85
C ALA A 309 4.60 -8.27 -10.27
N LEU A 310 5.83 -8.69 -10.55
CA LEU A 310 6.43 -8.61 -11.89
C LEU A 310 5.63 -9.40 -12.94
N VAL A 311 5.24 -10.64 -12.63
CA VAL A 311 4.43 -11.48 -13.54
C VAL A 311 3.08 -10.83 -13.83
N ILE A 312 2.41 -10.31 -12.80
CA ILE A 312 1.14 -9.58 -12.99
C ILE A 312 1.36 -8.33 -13.84
N ARG A 313 2.41 -7.54 -13.59
CA ARG A 313 2.75 -6.35 -14.38
C ARG A 313 2.94 -6.70 -15.85
N VAL A 314 3.75 -7.71 -16.15
CA VAL A 314 3.95 -8.19 -17.54
C VAL A 314 2.63 -8.66 -18.14
N GLY A 315 1.82 -9.41 -17.39
CA GLY A 315 0.50 -9.85 -17.83
C GLY A 315 -0.43 -8.69 -18.19
N LEU A 316 -0.43 -7.61 -17.40
CA LEU A 316 -1.24 -6.41 -17.69
C LEU A 316 -0.73 -5.64 -18.91
N ILE A 317 0.60 -5.52 -19.08
CA ILE A 317 1.20 -4.91 -20.28
C ILE A 317 0.72 -5.64 -21.54
N GLN A 318 0.75 -6.98 -21.51
CA GLN A 318 0.29 -7.81 -22.62
C GLN A 318 -1.23 -7.75 -22.81
N LEU A 319 -2.01 -7.76 -21.72
CA LEU A 319 -3.48 -7.71 -21.77
C LEU A 319 -3.98 -6.43 -22.43
N PHE A 320 -3.33 -5.30 -22.15
CA PHE A 320 -3.76 -4.00 -22.65
C PHE A 320 -3.04 -3.55 -23.92
N ASP A 321 -2.13 -4.36 -24.47
CA ASP A 321 -1.28 -3.97 -25.61
C ASP A 321 -0.57 -2.64 -25.34
N ALA A 322 0.02 -2.53 -24.15
CA ALA A 322 0.47 -1.29 -23.56
C ALA A 322 1.99 -1.14 -23.63
N ASP A 323 2.54 -1.00 -24.85
CA ASP A 323 3.98 -0.82 -25.10
C ASP A 323 4.61 0.35 -24.32
N MET A 324 3.77 1.32 -23.95
CA MET A 324 4.15 2.48 -23.14
C MET A 324 4.38 2.19 -21.66
N LEU A 325 3.86 1.07 -21.14
CA LEU A 325 4.09 0.69 -19.75
C LEU A 325 5.34 -0.17 -19.64
N GLN A 326 6.22 0.18 -18.71
CA GLN A 326 7.45 -0.55 -18.47
C GLN A 326 7.33 -1.49 -17.26
N PHE A 327 8.16 -2.52 -17.22
CA PHE A 327 8.31 -3.43 -16.07
C PHE A 327 9.67 -3.26 -15.35
N VAL A 328 10.47 -2.29 -15.78
CA VAL A 328 11.85 -2.04 -15.33
C VAL A 328 11.95 -1.89 -13.81
N ALA A 329 11.09 -1.08 -13.19
CA ALA A 329 11.07 -0.90 -11.74
C ALA A 329 10.83 -2.20 -10.96
N TRP A 330 9.96 -3.08 -11.47
CA TRP A 330 9.65 -4.36 -10.84
C TRP A 330 10.80 -5.36 -10.98
N LEU A 331 11.54 -5.31 -12.09
CA LEU A 331 12.76 -6.08 -12.24
C LEU A 331 13.85 -5.59 -11.26
N ALA A 332 14.04 -4.26 -11.20
CA ALA A 332 14.97 -3.63 -10.27
C ALA A 332 14.61 -3.92 -8.80
N ALA A 333 13.32 -4.10 -8.48
CA ALA A 333 12.88 -4.46 -7.13
C ALA A 333 13.36 -5.83 -6.64
N LEU A 334 13.67 -6.78 -7.54
CA LEU A 334 13.96 -8.16 -7.13
C LEU A 334 15.24 -8.30 -6.31
N LEU A 335 16.29 -7.53 -6.63
CA LEU A 335 17.58 -7.63 -5.92
C LEU A 335 17.48 -7.25 -4.43
N PRO A 336 16.90 -6.09 -4.04
CA PRO A 336 16.72 -5.77 -2.62
C PRO A 336 15.74 -6.72 -1.91
N LEU A 337 14.69 -7.23 -2.59
CA LEU A 337 13.79 -8.24 -2.01
C LEU A 337 14.52 -9.55 -1.70
N PHE A 338 15.36 -10.01 -2.63
CA PHE A 338 16.21 -11.17 -2.42
C PHE A 338 17.19 -10.97 -1.25
N ALA A 339 17.77 -9.78 -1.11
CA ALA A 339 18.66 -9.46 0.00
C ALA A 339 17.95 -9.51 1.36
N ILE A 340 16.69 -9.07 1.45
CA ILE A 340 15.87 -9.21 2.66
C ILE A 340 15.66 -10.68 3.01
N ASP A 341 15.32 -11.51 2.02
CA ASP A 341 15.12 -12.94 2.25
C ASP A 341 16.40 -13.67 2.64
N LEU A 342 17.53 -13.32 2.04
CA LEU A 342 18.85 -13.87 2.40
C LEU A 342 19.22 -13.50 3.85
N TRP A 343 18.97 -12.26 4.26
CA TRP A 343 19.15 -11.83 5.64
C TRP A 343 18.25 -12.62 6.60
N ALA A 344 16.97 -12.73 6.28
CA ALA A 344 16.03 -13.47 7.11
C ALA A 344 16.36 -14.96 7.22
N TYR A 345 16.82 -15.57 6.13
CA TYR A 345 17.34 -16.95 6.13
C TYR A 345 18.55 -17.07 7.06
N THR A 346 19.52 -16.16 6.95
CA THR A 346 20.73 -16.14 7.79
C THR A 346 20.38 -16.02 9.27
N CYS A 347 19.49 -15.09 9.63
CA CYS A 347 19.03 -14.93 11.00
C CYS A 347 18.31 -16.18 11.53
N SER A 348 17.35 -16.70 10.77
CA SER A 348 16.45 -17.74 11.26
C SER A 348 17.06 -19.14 11.20
N ALA A 349 17.69 -19.52 10.09
CA ALA A 349 18.23 -20.87 9.89
C ALA A 349 19.63 -21.03 10.50
N ILE A 350 20.49 -20.01 10.38
CA ILE A 350 21.89 -20.11 10.82
C ILE A 350 22.05 -19.62 12.26
N GLN A 351 21.57 -18.40 12.53
CA GLN A 351 21.79 -17.74 13.83
C GLN A 351 20.70 -18.04 14.87
N LYS A 352 19.63 -18.76 14.48
CA LYS A 352 18.48 -19.10 15.34
C LYS A 352 17.86 -17.89 16.06
N ARG A 353 17.82 -16.73 15.39
CA ARG A 353 17.24 -15.48 15.90
C ARG A 353 16.24 -14.87 14.92
N GLU A 354 15.40 -13.96 15.40
CA GLU A 354 14.52 -13.19 14.53
C GLU A 354 15.32 -12.10 13.77
N PRO A 355 15.00 -11.84 12.50
CA PRO A 355 15.63 -10.77 11.74
C PRO A 355 15.27 -9.41 12.35
N ASP A 356 16.30 -8.59 12.58
CA ASP A 356 16.15 -7.23 13.08
C ASP A 356 16.13 -6.20 11.94
N TRP A 357 15.67 -4.98 12.24
CA TRP A 357 15.54 -3.90 11.26
C TRP A 357 16.90 -3.35 10.79
N ARG A 358 17.96 -3.48 11.60
CA ARG A 358 19.28 -2.91 11.30
C ARG A 358 19.98 -3.74 10.24
N GLY A 359 19.99 -5.06 10.39
CA GLY A 359 20.52 -5.96 9.38
C GLY A 359 19.68 -5.97 8.11
N THR A 360 18.36 -5.79 8.23
CA THR A 360 17.50 -5.55 7.07
C THR A 360 17.93 -4.28 6.32
N ALA A 361 18.14 -3.17 7.03
CA ALA A 361 18.59 -1.91 6.43
C ALA A 361 19.94 -2.08 5.73
N ALA A 362 20.91 -2.73 6.37
CA ALA A 362 22.20 -3.01 5.76
C ALA A 362 22.06 -3.85 4.47
N ALA A 363 21.24 -4.90 4.50
CA ALA A 363 21.01 -5.76 3.35
C ALA A 363 20.41 -4.98 2.17
N VAL A 364 19.37 -4.17 2.39
CA VAL A 364 18.73 -3.42 1.30
C VAL A 364 19.59 -2.28 0.79
N ILE A 365 20.36 -1.60 1.65
CA ILE A 365 21.29 -0.52 1.25
C ILE A 365 22.38 -1.08 0.34
N VAL A 366 23.01 -2.20 0.72
CA VAL A 366 24.05 -2.85 -0.10
C VAL A 366 23.45 -3.29 -1.43
N ALA A 367 22.31 -3.99 -1.41
CA ALA A 367 21.65 -4.47 -2.61
C ALA A 367 21.26 -3.33 -3.56
N MET A 368 20.68 -2.25 -3.03
CA MET A 368 20.27 -1.09 -3.83
C MET A 368 21.46 -0.30 -4.37
N THR A 369 22.57 -0.24 -3.62
CA THR A 369 23.81 0.39 -4.10
C THR A 369 24.40 -0.39 -5.28
N MET A 370 24.37 -1.73 -5.22
CA MET A 370 24.76 -2.57 -6.36
C MET A 370 23.80 -2.40 -7.55
N ASN A 371 22.50 -2.25 -7.27
CA ASN A 371 21.48 -2.05 -8.29
C ASN A 371 21.50 -0.64 -8.92
N ALA A 372 22.16 0.34 -8.28
CA ALA A 372 22.15 1.72 -8.71
C ALA A 372 22.66 1.90 -10.15
N LEU A 373 23.69 1.14 -10.52
CA LEU A 373 24.25 1.16 -11.88
C LEU A 373 23.25 0.63 -12.91
N VAL A 374 22.52 -0.43 -12.56
CA VAL A 374 21.50 -1.02 -13.41
C VAL A 374 20.33 -0.05 -13.59
N ILE A 375 19.83 0.54 -12.50
CA ILE A 375 18.74 1.52 -12.54
C ILE A 375 19.12 2.73 -13.40
N ARG A 376 20.33 3.27 -13.21
CA ARG A 376 20.83 4.40 -14.02
C ARG A 376 20.90 4.06 -15.49
N SER A 377 21.41 2.87 -15.82
CA SER A 377 21.46 2.41 -17.21
C SER A 377 20.07 2.24 -17.83
N LEU A 378 19.11 1.71 -17.07
CA LEU A 378 17.77 1.43 -17.58
C LEU A 378 16.91 2.67 -17.73
N TYR A 379 17.07 3.67 -16.86
CA TYR A 379 16.33 4.94 -16.90
C TYR A 379 17.10 6.08 -17.60
N SER A 380 18.27 5.78 -18.16
CA SER A 380 19.17 6.78 -18.79
C SER A 380 19.38 8.02 -17.92
N LEU A 381 19.51 7.80 -16.60
CA LEU A 381 19.77 8.87 -15.64
C LEU A 381 21.14 9.49 -15.95
N GLY A 382 21.21 10.82 -15.98
CA GLY A 382 22.41 11.55 -16.39
C GLY A 382 23.51 11.50 -15.32
N ASP A 383 24.32 12.55 -15.26
CA ASP A 383 25.24 12.78 -14.14
C ASP A 383 24.45 13.17 -12.89
N ALA A 384 23.66 12.22 -12.37
CA ALA A 384 22.97 12.32 -11.10
C ALA A 384 23.95 12.83 -10.04
N ASP A 385 23.48 13.70 -9.14
CA ASP A 385 24.21 14.00 -7.92
C ASP A 385 24.41 12.69 -7.13
N ASN A 386 25.59 12.09 -7.30
CA ASN A 386 25.97 10.81 -6.70
C ASN A 386 25.85 10.84 -5.18
N VAL A 387 26.09 12.01 -4.57
CA VAL A 387 26.00 12.20 -3.13
C VAL A 387 24.55 12.16 -2.69
N ALA A 388 23.67 12.94 -3.34
CA ALA A 388 22.24 12.92 -3.04
C ALA A 388 21.62 11.54 -3.29
N TYR A 389 22.02 10.88 -4.39
CA TYR A 389 21.58 9.52 -4.73
C TYR A 389 21.97 8.51 -3.65
N ALA A 390 23.24 8.48 -3.25
CA ALA A 390 23.72 7.58 -2.19
C ALA A 390 23.06 7.89 -0.83
N ALA A 391 22.93 9.17 -0.48
CA ALA A 391 22.26 9.61 0.75
C ALA A 391 20.80 9.14 0.79
N SER A 392 20.07 9.25 -0.33
CA SER A 392 18.68 8.82 -0.43
C SER A 392 18.52 7.31 -0.17
N ILE A 393 19.43 6.48 -0.69
CA ILE A 393 19.44 5.03 -0.46
C ILE A 393 19.64 4.74 1.03
N ILE A 394 20.62 5.40 1.67
CA ILE A 394 20.94 5.17 3.08
C ILE A 394 19.78 5.60 3.98
N ILE A 395 19.29 6.83 3.81
CA ILE A 395 18.21 7.40 4.63
C ILE A 395 16.94 6.57 4.48
N THR A 396 16.56 6.26 3.24
CA THR A 396 15.34 5.49 2.96
C THR A 396 15.47 4.06 3.45
N GLY A 397 16.61 3.39 3.21
CA GLY A 397 16.85 2.03 3.67
C GLY A 397 16.76 1.90 5.19
N LEU A 398 17.35 2.84 5.93
CA LEU A 398 17.25 2.90 7.40
C LEU A 398 15.82 3.19 7.86
N GLY A 399 15.22 4.25 7.33
CA GLY A 399 13.89 4.72 7.73
C GLY A 399 12.80 3.68 7.47
N MET A 400 12.77 3.12 6.25
CA MET A 400 11.74 2.17 5.84
C MET A 400 11.94 0.78 6.45
N SER A 401 13.18 0.35 6.69
CA SER A 401 13.42 -0.89 7.44
C SER A 401 12.89 -0.75 8.86
N TRP A 402 13.20 0.35 9.55
CA TRP A 402 12.67 0.60 10.90
C TRP A 402 11.14 0.67 10.90
N PHE A 403 10.54 1.45 10.00
CA PHE A 403 9.10 1.66 9.92
C PHE A 403 8.35 0.36 9.61
N ALA A 404 8.78 -0.39 8.59
CA ALA A 404 8.15 -1.64 8.20
C ALA A 404 8.22 -2.70 9.31
N ASN A 405 9.34 -2.76 10.05
CA ASN A 405 9.47 -3.65 11.21
C ASN A 405 8.46 -3.27 12.31
N ARG A 406 8.26 -1.97 12.60
CA ARG A 406 7.30 -1.49 13.59
C ARG A 406 5.85 -1.77 13.20
N VAL A 407 5.50 -1.55 11.94
CA VAL A 407 4.18 -1.90 11.40
C VAL A 407 3.96 -3.40 11.56
N THR A 408 4.92 -4.22 11.14
CA THR A 408 4.84 -5.69 11.25
C THR A 408 4.68 -6.15 12.70
N ASP A 409 5.47 -5.61 13.64
CA ASP A 409 5.35 -5.93 15.07
C ASP A 409 3.95 -5.62 15.60
N THR A 410 3.37 -4.49 15.18
CA THR A 410 2.02 -4.09 15.57
C THR A 410 0.96 -5.08 15.05
N LEU A 411 1.08 -5.50 13.78
CA LEU A 411 0.20 -6.49 13.18
C LEU A 411 0.32 -7.86 13.87
N LEU A 412 1.55 -8.29 14.19
CA LEU A 412 1.81 -9.56 14.88
C LEU A 412 1.32 -9.57 16.33
N LEU A 413 1.40 -8.44 17.04
CA LEU A 413 0.86 -8.32 18.40
C LEU A 413 -0.66 -8.52 18.41
N GLN A 414 -1.35 -7.96 17.42
CA GLN A 414 -2.80 -8.12 17.27
C GLN A 414 -3.18 -9.55 16.90
N HIS A 415 -2.36 -10.23 16.08
CA HIS A 415 -2.55 -11.65 15.80
C HIS A 415 -2.54 -12.49 17.09
N LYS A 416 -1.53 -12.31 17.96
CA LYS A 416 -1.41 -13.04 19.23
C LYS A 416 -2.60 -12.83 20.16
N ALA A 417 -3.12 -11.59 20.24
CA ALA A 417 -4.27 -11.27 21.08
C ALA A 417 -5.58 -11.98 20.65
N THR A 418 -5.63 -12.48 19.43
CA THR A 418 -6.82 -13.16 18.88
C THR A 418 -6.69 -14.67 18.75
N ALA A 419 -5.51 -15.22 19.02
CA ALA A 419 -5.21 -16.63 18.85
C ALA A 419 -5.67 -17.52 20.02
N GLU A 420 -6.38 -16.97 21.02
CA GLU A 420 -6.97 -17.81 22.06
C GLU A 420 -7.95 -18.82 21.43
N PRO A 421 -7.69 -20.13 21.58
CA PRO A 421 -8.44 -21.17 20.90
C PRO A 421 -9.81 -21.26 21.56
N THR A 422 -10.79 -20.53 21.04
CA THR A 422 -12.17 -20.97 21.16
C THR A 422 -12.25 -22.31 20.42
N SER A 423 -12.63 -23.35 21.14
CA SER A 423 -12.60 -24.76 20.72
C SER A 423 -13.48 -25.10 19.50
N GLU A 424 -14.05 -24.11 18.80
CA GLU A 424 -15.19 -24.31 17.89
C GLU A 424 -14.93 -23.92 16.43
N GLY A 425 -13.75 -23.43 16.06
CA GLY A 425 -13.48 -23.00 14.68
C GLY A 425 -12.36 -23.79 14.00
N GLN A 426 -12.68 -24.87 13.27
CA GLN A 426 -11.72 -25.38 12.29
C GLN A 426 -11.47 -24.29 11.23
N PRO A 427 -10.20 -23.97 10.91
CA PRO A 427 -9.88 -23.02 9.85
C PRO A 427 -10.52 -23.48 8.55
N SER A 428 -11.06 -22.54 7.77
CA SER A 428 -11.66 -22.89 6.48
C SER A 428 -10.60 -23.48 5.53
N LYS A 429 -11.05 -24.26 4.54
CA LYS A 429 -10.16 -24.86 3.55
C LYS A 429 -9.69 -23.74 2.59
N PRO A 430 -8.39 -23.48 2.44
CA PRO A 430 -7.84 -22.42 1.58
C PRO A 430 -8.40 -22.44 0.14
N ALA A 431 -8.74 -23.62 -0.36
CA ALA A 431 -9.31 -23.82 -1.70
C ALA A 431 -10.57 -22.97 -1.98
N VAL A 432 -11.40 -22.69 -0.98
CA VAL A 432 -12.63 -21.89 -1.17
C VAL A 432 -12.27 -20.44 -1.49
N SER A 433 -11.38 -19.84 -0.71
CA SER A 433 -10.92 -18.46 -0.89
C SER A 433 -10.23 -18.27 -2.25
N PHE A 434 -9.48 -19.27 -2.71
CA PHE A 434 -8.92 -19.29 -4.06
C PHE A 434 -9.95 -19.39 -5.17
N GLY A 435 -10.95 -20.27 -5.02
CA GLY A 435 -12.00 -20.42 -6.01
C GLY A 435 -12.74 -19.11 -6.22
N ILE A 436 -13.07 -18.41 -5.14
CA ILE A 436 -13.72 -17.10 -5.19
C ILE A 436 -12.82 -16.05 -5.86
N LEU A 437 -11.55 -15.97 -5.48
CA LEU A 437 -10.61 -15.02 -6.09
C LEU A 437 -10.40 -15.32 -7.59
N GLY A 438 -10.31 -16.59 -7.97
CA GLY A 438 -10.18 -17.00 -9.37
C GLY A 438 -11.40 -16.62 -10.20
N VAL A 439 -12.62 -16.87 -9.70
CA VAL A 439 -13.87 -16.43 -10.35
C VAL A 439 -13.90 -14.91 -10.50
N PHE A 440 -13.47 -14.18 -9.46
CA PHE A 440 -13.39 -12.73 -9.52
C PHE A 440 -12.40 -12.21 -10.57
N LEU A 441 -11.21 -12.82 -10.69
CA LEU A 441 -10.23 -12.48 -11.73
C LEU A 441 -10.73 -12.79 -13.13
N VAL A 442 -11.45 -13.90 -13.32
CA VAL A 442 -12.11 -14.22 -14.60
C VAL A 442 -13.17 -13.17 -14.95
N PHE A 443 -13.95 -12.71 -13.96
CA PHE A 443 -14.89 -11.61 -14.16
C PHE A 443 -14.18 -10.32 -14.56
N ILE A 444 -13.09 -9.92 -13.90
CA ILE A 444 -12.30 -8.74 -14.27
C ILE A 444 -11.79 -8.86 -15.71
N PHE A 445 -11.22 -10.00 -16.06
CA PHE A 445 -10.73 -10.25 -17.41
C PHE A 445 -11.85 -10.10 -18.45
N PHE A 446 -13.00 -10.75 -18.22
CA PHE A 446 -14.17 -10.62 -19.08
C PHE A 446 -14.65 -9.16 -19.19
N PHE A 447 -14.70 -8.44 -18.07
CA PHE A 447 -15.10 -7.04 -18.03
C PHE A 447 -14.17 -6.13 -18.84
N ILE A 448 -12.86 -6.40 -18.82
CA ILE A 448 -11.86 -5.68 -19.62
C ILE A 448 -12.00 -5.99 -21.11
N VAL A 449 -12.01 -7.27 -21.50
CA VAL A 449 -11.99 -7.65 -22.93
C VAL A 449 -13.31 -7.35 -23.66
N THR A 450 -14.40 -7.15 -22.92
CA THR A 450 -15.70 -6.75 -23.47
C THR A 450 -15.97 -5.25 -23.38
N ALA A 451 -15.02 -4.47 -22.84
CA ALA A 451 -15.14 -3.03 -22.78
C ALA A 451 -15.05 -2.42 -24.19
N THR A 452 -16.04 -1.61 -24.52
CA THR A 452 -15.98 -0.74 -25.71
C THR A 452 -15.17 0.51 -25.39
N PRO A 453 -14.41 1.06 -26.35
CA PRO A 453 -13.82 2.39 -26.22
C PRO A 453 -14.86 3.44 -25.78
N PRO A 454 -14.43 4.53 -25.10
CA PRO A 454 -15.32 5.66 -24.86
C PRO A 454 -15.83 6.20 -26.21
N VAL A 455 -17.12 6.55 -26.26
CA VAL A 455 -17.81 7.08 -27.46
C VAL A 455 -17.78 8.59 -27.44
#